data_AF-A0A958DVI5-F1
#
_entry.id   AF-A0A958DVI5-F1
#
_cell.length_a   1.000
_cell.length_b   1.000
_cell.length_c   1.000
_cell.angle_alpha   90.00
_cell.angle_beta   90.00
_cell.angle_gamma   90.00
#
_symmetry.space_group_name_H-M   'P 1'
#
loop_
_entity.id
_entity.type
_entity.pdbx_description
1 polymer ?
#
loop_
_entity_poly.entity_id
_entity_poly.type
_entity_poly.pdbx_seq_one_letter_code
_entity_poly.pdbx_strand_id
1 'polypeptide(L)'
;ENLTIYNRYQQRITGDEIRQNFAKLQPLQIEERQTKLSDGFTDCMKVRLGRNTFFIATDEDGAPKFSNQPAEFAFLENCNLLGDTVSVLQNGEIFIAQDLAYPNIGDDRKIFLATGEQFVRLFEWQRQIFAKQPENPVLFGWTNLPKRGEGSSWEIRAAEKLPKKSPAAEKSFFEVQQFVEMQTGEINRVLTRLFGYFNEKKGENRTPPQWETTTENEQIIRCKFINSSDIDRFNESSRYLFIRLENYLLNSGFSVAMSGSEIVIRRKT
;
A
#
# COMPACT_ATOMS: atom_id res chain seq x y z
N GLU A 1 15.05 3.51 9.25
CA GLU A 1 16.35 3.14 8.66
C GLU A 1 16.09 2.85 7.20
N ASN A 2 16.72 3.59 6.29
CA ASN A 2 16.12 3.76 4.98
C ASN A 2 16.88 2.91 3.96
N LEU A 3 16.34 1.72 3.73
CA LEU A 3 16.54 0.95 2.51
C LEU A 3 16.45 1.92 1.31
N THR A 4 17.35 1.79 0.34
CA THR A 4 17.30 2.63 -0.86
C THR A 4 16.24 2.07 -1.80
N ILE A 5 15.01 2.62 -1.69
CA ILE A 5 13.86 2.20 -2.47
C ILE A 5 13.55 3.23 -3.55
N TYR A 6 13.18 2.74 -4.72
CA TYR A 6 12.63 3.51 -5.82
C TYR A 6 11.19 3.07 -6.08
N ASN A 7 10.33 4.02 -6.42
CA ASN A 7 8.95 3.73 -6.81
C ASN A 7 8.89 3.10 -8.22
N ARG A 8 7.70 2.79 -8.72
CA ARG A 8 7.50 2.23 -10.08
C ARG A 8 8.07 3.07 -11.22
N TYR A 9 8.25 4.37 -10.98
CA TYR A 9 8.84 5.33 -11.93
C TYR A 9 10.35 5.48 -11.73
N GLN A 10 10.95 4.63 -10.90
CA GLN A 10 12.36 4.60 -10.59
C GLN A 10 12.88 5.91 -9.97
N GLN A 11 11.99 6.62 -9.28
CA GLN A 11 12.35 7.78 -8.47
C GLN A 11 12.60 7.33 -7.04
N ARG A 12 13.68 7.81 -6.45
CA ARG A 12 14.05 7.48 -5.07
C ARG A 12 12.96 7.97 -4.12
N ILE A 13 12.48 7.06 -3.28
CA ILE A 13 11.48 7.34 -2.25
C ILE A 13 12.18 8.01 -1.07
N THR A 14 11.57 9.07 -0.54
CA THR A 14 12.08 9.80 0.61
C THR A 14 11.87 9.02 1.91
N GLY A 15 12.59 9.38 2.98
CA GLY A 15 12.45 8.72 4.28
C GLY A 15 11.04 8.83 4.88
N ASP A 16 10.35 9.94 4.64
CA ASP A 16 8.97 10.14 5.10
C ASP A 16 7.99 9.24 4.35
N GLU A 17 8.13 9.15 3.04
CA GLU A 17 7.32 8.24 2.22
C GLU A 17 7.58 6.77 2.60
N ILE A 18 8.83 6.39 2.93
CA ILE A 18 9.12 5.04 3.41
C ILE A 18 8.36 4.79 4.73
N ARG A 19 8.46 5.71 5.70
CA ARG A 19 7.76 5.58 6.99
C ARG A 19 6.24 5.52 6.84
N GLN A 20 5.68 6.21 5.85
CA GLN A 20 4.24 6.22 5.59
C GLN A 20 3.76 4.97 4.85
N ASN A 21 4.58 4.42 3.94
CA ASN A 21 4.16 3.34 3.03
C ASN A 21 4.65 1.95 3.43
N PHE A 22 5.67 1.85 4.30
CA PHE A 22 6.28 0.59 4.70
C PHE A 22 6.25 0.44 6.22
N ALA A 23 5.47 -0.53 6.69
CA ALA A 23 5.47 -0.93 8.08
C ALA A 23 6.72 -1.75 8.42
N LYS A 24 7.10 -1.76 9.69
CA LYS A 24 8.20 -2.60 10.19
C LYS A 24 7.94 -4.08 9.86
N LEU A 25 8.95 -4.78 9.37
CA LEU A 25 8.89 -6.19 8.93
C LEU A 25 7.84 -6.51 7.85
N GLN A 26 7.39 -5.49 7.10
CA GLN A 26 6.46 -5.75 6.01
C GLN A 26 7.13 -6.57 4.90
N PRO A 27 6.57 -7.74 4.53
CA PRO A 27 7.16 -8.59 3.53
C PRO A 27 6.94 -8.00 2.14
N LEU A 28 7.98 -8.09 1.31
CA LEU A 28 7.97 -7.66 -0.09
C LEU A 28 8.18 -8.89 -0.97
N GLN A 29 7.32 -9.09 -1.97
CA GLN A 29 7.46 -10.21 -2.89
C GLN A 29 8.50 -9.86 -3.94
N ILE A 30 9.57 -10.64 -4.03
CA ILE A 30 10.58 -10.47 -5.08
C ILE A 30 10.01 -11.01 -6.40
N GLU A 31 9.95 -10.16 -7.43
CA GLU A 31 9.55 -10.54 -8.78
C GLU A 31 10.78 -10.84 -9.64
N GLU A 32 11.82 -10.01 -9.55
CA GLU A 32 13.10 -10.20 -10.22
C GLU A 32 14.22 -9.88 -9.23
N ARG A 33 15.09 -10.86 -8.96
CA ARG A 33 16.15 -10.73 -7.95
C ARG A 33 17.34 -9.90 -8.42
N GLN A 34 17.62 -9.91 -9.72
CA GLN A 34 18.71 -9.15 -10.32
C GLN A 34 18.18 -8.46 -11.56
N THR A 35 18.14 -7.14 -11.53
CA THR A 35 17.76 -6.30 -12.65
C THR A 35 18.48 -4.95 -12.53
N LYS A 36 18.29 -4.08 -13.52
CA LYS A 36 18.84 -2.72 -13.48
C LYS A 36 17.72 -1.70 -13.63
N LEU A 37 17.93 -0.52 -13.07
CA LEU A 37 17.10 0.63 -13.39
C LEU A 37 17.27 0.99 -14.88
N SER A 38 16.42 1.88 -15.38
CA SER A 38 16.40 2.37 -16.76
C SER A 38 17.64 3.17 -17.13
N ASP A 39 18.45 3.56 -16.13
CA ASP A 39 19.77 4.13 -16.37
C ASP A 39 20.76 3.09 -16.94
N GLY A 40 20.47 1.79 -16.82
CA GLY A 40 21.34 0.71 -17.28
C GLY A 40 22.57 0.46 -16.40
N PHE A 41 22.69 1.17 -15.27
CA PHE A 41 23.83 1.08 -14.37
C PHE A 41 23.44 0.59 -12.99
N THR A 42 22.37 1.15 -12.40
CA THR A 42 22.00 0.90 -11.00
C THR A 42 21.40 -0.50 -10.84
N ASP A 43 22.16 -1.39 -10.20
CA ASP A 43 21.69 -2.72 -9.81
C ASP A 43 20.58 -2.63 -8.76
N CYS A 44 19.52 -3.40 -8.99
CA CYS A 44 18.39 -3.47 -8.10
C CYS A 44 17.66 -4.81 -8.15
N MET A 45 16.81 -5.00 -7.15
CA MET A 45 15.77 -6.02 -7.11
C MET A 45 14.42 -5.37 -7.42
N LYS A 46 13.62 -6.00 -8.27
CA LYS A 46 12.22 -5.62 -8.48
C LYS A 46 11.34 -6.38 -7.50
N VAL A 47 10.59 -5.64 -6.70
CA VAL A 47 9.71 -6.20 -5.67
C VAL A 47 8.29 -5.66 -5.82
N ARG A 48 7.32 -6.43 -5.33
CA ARG A 48 5.91 -6.08 -5.31
C ARG A 48 5.40 -6.00 -3.88
N LEU A 49 4.64 -4.94 -3.63
CA LEU A 49 3.84 -4.75 -2.43
C LEU A 49 2.40 -4.49 -2.82
N GLY A 50 1.52 -5.48 -2.62
CA GLY A 50 0.16 -5.45 -3.13
C GLY A 50 0.14 -5.42 -4.67
N ARG A 51 -0.37 -4.33 -5.24
CA ARG A 51 -0.38 -4.07 -6.70
C ARG A 51 0.74 -3.12 -7.16
N ASN A 52 1.53 -2.60 -6.23
CA ASN A 52 2.58 -1.63 -6.53
C ASN A 52 3.92 -2.34 -6.71
N THR A 53 4.65 -1.93 -7.74
CA THR A 53 6.03 -2.34 -7.98
C THR A 53 6.98 -1.30 -7.42
N PHE A 54 8.04 -1.77 -6.79
CA PHE A 54 9.14 -0.99 -6.25
C PHE A 54 10.46 -1.62 -6.69
N PHE A 55 11.53 -0.83 -6.63
CA PHE A 55 12.88 -1.31 -6.88
C PHE A 55 13.73 -1.05 -5.64
N ILE A 56 14.43 -2.06 -5.15
CA ILE A 56 15.37 -1.93 -4.03
C ILE A 56 16.76 -1.94 -4.62
N ALA A 57 17.54 -0.87 -4.45
CA ALA A 57 18.92 -0.84 -4.91
C ALA A 57 19.73 -1.93 -4.20
N THR A 58 20.63 -2.58 -4.94
CA THR A 58 21.51 -3.62 -4.42
C THR A 58 22.98 -3.24 -4.62
N ASP A 59 23.85 -3.86 -3.83
CA ASP A 59 25.30 -3.85 -4.04
C ASP A 59 25.73 -4.92 -5.05
N GLU A 60 27.04 -5.04 -5.24
CA GLU A 60 27.66 -5.97 -6.20
C GLU A 60 27.40 -7.44 -5.85
N ASP A 61 27.17 -7.74 -4.56
CA ASP A 61 26.85 -9.07 -4.06
C ASP A 61 25.33 -9.37 -4.14
N GLY A 62 24.54 -8.40 -4.61
CA GLY A 62 23.09 -8.50 -4.72
C GLY A 62 22.34 -8.30 -3.38
N ALA A 63 23.02 -7.79 -2.34
CA ALA A 63 22.40 -7.46 -1.07
C ALA A 63 21.76 -6.06 -1.12
N PRO A 64 20.67 -5.80 -0.37
CA PRO A 64 20.02 -4.50 -0.36
C PRO A 64 20.92 -3.37 0.17
N LYS A 65 20.93 -2.23 -0.53
CA LYS A 65 21.65 -1.02 -0.11
C LYS A 65 20.86 -0.20 0.90
N PHE A 66 21.54 0.20 1.96
CA PHE A 66 21.01 1.09 3.00
C PHE A 66 21.69 2.46 2.91
N SER A 67 20.95 3.53 3.20
CA SER A 67 21.52 4.88 3.10
C SER A 67 22.50 5.24 4.22
N ASN A 68 22.39 4.59 5.39
CA ASN A 68 23.15 4.95 6.59
C ASN A 68 23.82 3.72 7.23
N GLN A 69 23.02 2.84 7.84
CA GLN A 69 23.46 1.61 8.50
C GLN A 69 22.66 0.42 7.95
N PRO A 70 23.26 -0.78 7.86
CA PRO A 70 22.53 -1.99 7.48
C PRO A 70 21.40 -2.24 8.47
N ALA A 71 20.17 -2.41 7.98
CA ALA A 71 19.07 -2.91 8.80
C ALA A 71 18.95 -4.42 8.63
N GLU A 72 18.28 -5.09 9.57
CA GLU A 72 18.01 -6.52 9.44
C GLU A 72 17.03 -6.79 8.30
N PHE A 73 17.38 -7.76 7.45
CA PHE A 73 16.53 -8.28 6.39
C PHE A 73 16.75 -9.78 6.26
N ALA A 74 15.77 -10.47 5.69
CA ALA A 74 15.88 -11.89 5.37
C ALA A 74 15.31 -12.15 3.97
N PHE A 75 16.03 -12.94 3.19
CA PHE A 75 15.50 -13.54 1.96
C PHE A 75 14.85 -14.87 2.32
N LEU A 76 13.56 -14.98 2.07
CA LEU A 76 12.79 -16.19 2.32
C LEU A 76 12.39 -16.82 1.00
N GLU A 77 12.89 -18.02 0.74
CA GLU A 77 12.57 -18.81 -0.45
C GLU A 77 11.67 -19.99 -0.09
N ASN A 78 10.89 -20.48 -1.06
CA ASN A 78 9.96 -21.61 -0.91
C ASN A 78 8.91 -21.38 0.19
N CYS A 79 8.41 -20.14 0.33
CA CYS A 79 7.32 -19.82 1.23
C CYS A 79 5.99 -20.37 0.70
N ASN A 80 5.23 -21.05 1.55
CA ASN A 80 3.85 -21.42 1.24
C ASN A 80 2.97 -20.20 1.45
N LEU A 81 2.44 -19.62 0.38
CA LEU A 81 1.54 -18.48 0.50
C LEU A 81 0.23 -18.90 1.17
N LEU A 82 -0.14 -18.14 2.19
CA LEU A 82 -1.41 -18.23 2.89
C LEU A 82 -2.25 -17.00 2.50
N GLY A 83 -3.36 -16.77 3.21
CA GLY A 83 -4.17 -15.58 3.01
C GLY A 83 -5.49 -15.58 3.77
N ASP A 84 -5.67 -16.54 4.66
CA ASP A 84 -6.84 -16.67 5.51
C ASP A 84 -6.68 -15.89 6.82
N THR A 85 -7.84 -15.55 7.39
CA THR A 85 -7.95 -14.85 8.66
C THR A 85 -8.14 -15.85 9.79
N VAL A 86 -7.36 -15.68 10.85
CA VAL A 86 -7.47 -16.45 12.07
C VAL A 86 -8.09 -15.57 13.15
N SER A 87 -9.03 -16.13 13.90
CA SER A 87 -9.59 -15.50 15.10
C SER A 87 -9.00 -16.16 16.35
N VAL A 88 -8.63 -15.32 17.32
CA VAL A 88 -8.14 -15.77 18.62
C VAL A 88 -9.33 -16.08 19.51
N LEU A 89 -9.37 -17.30 20.05
CA LEU A 89 -10.43 -17.77 20.94
C LEU A 89 -10.01 -17.70 22.41
N GLN A 90 -8.70 -17.75 22.70
CA GLN A 90 -8.17 -17.73 24.07
C GLN A 90 -6.98 -16.78 24.18
N ASN A 91 -6.93 -16.04 25.29
CA ASN A 91 -5.83 -15.12 25.62
C ASN A 91 -4.51 -15.88 25.85
N GLY A 92 -3.38 -15.25 25.50
CA GLY A 92 -2.06 -15.62 26.01
C GLY A 92 -1.34 -16.77 25.32
N GLU A 93 -1.97 -17.44 24.34
CA GLU A 93 -1.30 -18.50 23.57
C GLU A 93 -0.77 -18.02 22.21
N ILE A 94 -1.46 -17.06 21.60
CA ILE A 94 -1.16 -16.58 20.25
C ILE A 94 -0.48 -15.24 20.36
N PHE A 95 0.56 -15.04 19.56
CA PHE A 95 1.34 -13.81 19.58
C PHE A 95 1.84 -13.43 18.19
N ILE A 96 2.26 -12.18 18.04
CA ILE A 96 3.05 -11.68 16.92
C ILE A 96 4.44 -11.31 17.44
N ALA A 97 5.45 -12.01 16.95
CA ALA A 97 6.86 -11.77 17.23
C ALA A 97 7.46 -10.80 16.21
N GLN A 98 7.84 -9.60 16.66
CA GLN A 98 8.32 -8.53 15.78
C GLN A 98 9.84 -8.54 15.57
N ASP A 99 10.40 -9.73 15.35
CA ASP A 99 11.83 -9.97 15.28
C ASP A 99 12.16 -11.08 14.27
N LEU A 100 13.16 -10.87 13.41
CA LEU A 100 13.56 -11.85 12.39
C LEU A 100 14.28 -13.08 12.99
N ALA A 101 14.79 -12.99 14.22
CA ALA A 101 15.47 -14.08 14.92
C ALA A 101 14.53 -15.15 15.50
N TYR A 102 13.21 -15.03 15.30
CA TYR A 102 12.24 -16.06 15.69
C TYR A 102 12.63 -17.44 15.10
N PRO A 103 12.61 -18.54 15.90
CA PRO A 103 11.91 -18.71 17.17
C PRO A 103 12.75 -18.42 18.42
N ASN A 104 14.01 -17.99 18.25
CA ASN A 104 14.99 -17.86 19.33
C ASN A 104 14.90 -16.49 20.03
N ILE A 105 13.69 -16.10 20.43
CA ILE A 105 13.43 -14.80 21.08
C ILE A 105 12.70 -14.97 22.41
N GLY A 106 12.93 -14.03 23.33
CA GLY A 106 12.22 -13.94 24.60
C GLY A 106 10.76 -13.50 24.44
N ASP A 107 9.98 -13.68 25.50
CA ASP A 107 8.55 -13.27 25.53
C ASP A 107 8.37 -11.75 25.50
N ASP A 108 9.40 -10.98 25.89
CA ASP A 108 9.43 -9.51 25.80
C ASP A 108 9.33 -8.97 24.36
N ARG A 109 9.66 -9.81 23.37
CA ARG A 109 9.57 -9.48 21.93
C ARG A 109 8.31 -10.04 21.26
N LYS A 110 7.40 -10.60 22.05
CA LYS A 110 6.11 -11.16 21.60
C LYS A 110 4.97 -10.26 22.03
N ILE A 111 4.10 -9.92 21.09
CA ILE A 111 2.85 -9.23 21.38
C ILE A 111 1.75 -10.28 21.41
N PHE A 112 1.28 -10.62 22.62
CA PHE A 112 0.22 -11.62 22.78
C PHE A 112 -1.13 -11.03 22.40
N LEU A 113 -1.85 -11.79 21.59
CA LEU A 113 -3.17 -11.42 21.09
C LEU A 113 -4.24 -11.80 22.10
N ALA A 114 -5.25 -10.94 22.22
CA ALA A 114 -6.40 -11.15 23.08
C ALA A 114 -7.51 -11.93 22.36
N THR A 115 -8.38 -12.59 23.11
CA THR A 115 -9.59 -13.23 22.62
C THR A 115 -10.43 -12.23 21.83
N GLY A 116 -10.86 -12.62 20.65
CA GLY A 116 -11.63 -11.80 19.72
C GLY A 116 -10.77 -11.05 18.69
N GLU A 117 -9.47 -10.89 18.94
CA GLU A 117 -8.57 -10.29 17.95
C GLU A 117 -8.40 -11.21 16.73
N GLN A 118 -8.00 -10.58 15.62
CA GLN A 118 -7.84 -11.23 14.33
C GLN A 118 -6.52 -10.89 13.68
N PHE A 119 -5.97 -11.85 12.95
CA PHE A 119 -4.80 -11.63 12.12
C PHE A 119 -4.90 -12.44 10.84
N VAL A 120 -4.16 -12.01 9.82
CA VAL A 120 -4.07 -12.68 8.52
C VAL A 120 -2.77 -13.44 8.46
N ARG A 121 -2.82 -14.72 8.11
CA ARG A 121 -1.62 -15.50 7.79
C ARG A 121 -1.17 -15.14 6.38
N LEU A 122 0.05 -14.64 6.22
CA LEU A 122 0.57 -14.21 4.92
C LEU A 122 1.29 -15.35 4.21
N PHE A 123 2.18 -16.05 4.91
CA PHE A 123 2.88 -17.21 4.39
C PHE A 123 3.41 -18.07 5.53
N GLU A 124 3.76 -19.30 5.20
CA GLU A 124 4.50 -20.21 6.06
C GLU A 124 5.90 -20.45 5.47
N TRP A 125 6.92 -20.45 6.33
CA TRP A 125 8.30 -20.75 5.99
C TRP A 125 8.91 -21.61 7.10
N GLN A 126 9.44 -22.78 6.76
CA GLN A 126 10.01 -23.74 7.72
C GLN A 126 9.09 -24.06 8.92
N ARG A 127 7.78 -24.23 8.67
CA ARG A 127 6.72 -24.46 9.68
C ARG A 127 6.44 -23.28 10.62
N GLN A 128 7.00 -22.11 10.34
CA GLN A 128 6.68 -20.87 11.03
C GLN A 128 5.74 -20.05 10.18
N ILE A 129 4.80 -19.37 10.82
CA ILE A 129 3.78 -18.58 10.13
C ILE A 129 4.16 -17.11 10.25
N PHE A 130 4.21 -16.41 9.12
CA PHE A 130 4.32 -14.95 9.12
C PHE A 130 2.93 -14.34 8.97
N ALA A 131 2.62 -13.37 9.82
CA ALA A 131 1.27 -12.86 10.00
C ALA A 131 1.21 -11.34 9.98
N LYS A 132 0.00 -10.83 9.74
CA LYS A 132 -0.36 -9.41 9.80
C LYS A 132 -1.56 -9.21 10.71
N GLN A 133 -1.41 -8.39 11.75
CA GLN A 133 -2.54 -7.86 12.51
C GLN A 133 -2.96 -6.52 11.88
N PRO A 134 -4.22 -6.39 11.41
CA PRO A 134 -4.68 -5.22 10.64
C PRO A 134 -5.03 -4.00 11.51
N GLU A 135 -4.94 -4.10 12.83
CA GLU A 135 -5.26 -3.01 13.77
C GLU A 135 -4.22 -1.90 13.73
N ASN A 136 -4.52 -0.72 14.27
CA ASN A 136 -3.68 0.48 14.13
C ASN A 136 -2.79 0.67 15.39
N PRO A 137 -1.46 0.53 15.31
CA PRO A 137 -0.64 0.38 14.10
C PRO A 137 -0.60 -1.05 13.56
N VAL A 138 -0.50 -1.18 12.23
CA VAL A 138 -0.43 -2.50 11.57
C VAL A 138 0.84 -3.21 12.00
N LEU A 139 0.69 -4.42 12.53
CA LEU A 139 1.81 -5.24 12.99
C LEU A 139 2.07 -6.39 12.02
N PHE A 140 3.34 -6.60 11.70
CA PHE A 140 3.84 -7.76 10.99
C PHE A 140 4.82 -8.51 11.87
N GLY A 141 4.79 -9.84 11.78
CA GLY A 141 5.72 -10.66 12.54
C GLY A 141 5.44 -12.15 12.44
N TRP A 142 6.30 -12.93 13.07
CA TRP A 142 6.15 -14.38 13.16
C TRP A 142 5.12 -14.77 14.21
N THR A 143 4.45 -15.89 13.99
CA THR A 143 3.55 -16.52 14.95
C THR A 143 3.68 -18.02 14.87
N ASN A 144 3.23 -18.70 15.91
CA ASN A 144 3.06 -20.13 15.91
C ASN A 144 1.65 -20.44 16.37
N LEU A 145 0.99 -21.35 15.64
CA LEU A 145 -0.34 -21.81 15.97
C LEU A 145 -0.25 -23.18 16.63
N PRO A 146 -0.78 -23.35 17.86
CA PRO A 146 -0.90 -24.66 18.48
C PRO A 146 -1.66 -25.64 17.57
N LYS A 147 -1.41 -26.94 17.70
CA LYS A 147 -2.11 -27.95 16.90
C LYS A 147 -3.62 -27.83 17.10
N ARG A 148 -4.36 -27.85 15.99
CA ARG A 148 -5.82 -27.82 16.00
C ARG A 148 -6.38 -29.08 16.67
N GLY A 149 -7.25 -28.90 17.65
CA GLY A 149 -7.90 -29.95 18.41
C GLY A 149 -9.13 -29.45 19.18
N GLU A 150 -9.73 -30.33 19.97
CA GLU A 150 -10.81 -29.95 20.89
C GLU A 150 -10.28 -28.92 21.90
N GLY A 151 -10.93 -27.76 22.03
CA GLY A 151 -10.43 -26.65 22.87
C GLY A 151 -9.35 -25.78 22.23
N SER A 152 -9.23 -25.76 20.88
CA SER A 152 -8.27 -24.90 20.17
C SER A 152 -8.38 -23.43 20.61
N SER A 153 -7.24 -22.77 20.82
CA SER A 153 -7.14 -21.33 21.11
C SER A 153 -7.35 -20.44 19.89
N TRP A 154 -7.54 -21.03 18.71
CA TRP A 154 -7.81 -20.35 17.47
C TRP A 154 -8.74 -21.14 16.56
N GLU A 155 -9.33 -20.42 15.62
CA GLU A 155 -9.98 -21.00 14.47
C GLU A 155 -9.55 -20.26 13.20
N ILE A 156 -9.30 -21.03 12.14
CA ILE A 156 -9.39 -20.47 10.79
C ILE A 156 -10.86 -20.21 10.60
N ARG A 157 -11.23 -18.93 10.50
CA ARG A 157 -12.47 -18.62 9.83
C ARG A 157 -12.24 -19.11 8.42
N ALA A 158 -13.01 -20.12 8.01
CA ALA A 158 -13.16 -20.42 6.60
C ALA A 158 -13.28 -19.06 5.90
N ALA A 159 -12.74 -18.92 4.70
CA ALA A 159 -13.23 -17.84 3.87
C ALA A 159 -14.75 -18.07 3.79
N GLU A 160 -15.53 -17.46 4.71
CA GLU A 160 -16.70 -16.71 4.35
C GLU A 160 -16.25 -16.14 3.03
N LYS A 161 -16.84 -16.63 1.92
CA LYS A 161 -16.84 -15.88 0.65
C LYS A 161 -16.86 -14.45 1.10
N LEU A 162 -15.71 -13.74 1.01
CA LEU A 162 -15.41 -12.49 1.75
C LEU A 162 -16.73 -11.95 2.23
N PRO A 163 -17.09 -12.01 3.54
CA PRO A 163 -18.47 -11.79 3.98
C PRO A 163 -19.05 -10.78 3.03
N LYS A 164 -20.13 -11.10 2.30
CA LYS A 164 -20.81 -10.10 1.47
C LYS A 164 -20.88 -8.89 2.39
N LYS A 165 -20.02 -7.90 2.13
CA LYS A 165 -19.38 -7.10 3.19
C LYS A 165 -20.41 -6.78 4.24
N SER A 166 -20.13 -7.06 5.52
CA SER A 166 -20.61 -6.09 6.50
C SER A 166 -20.10 -4.76 5.95
N PRO A 167 -21.00 -3.89 5.45
CA PRO A 167 -20.59 -2.78 4.62
C PRO A 167 -19.52 -2.07 5.43
N ALA A 168 -18.30 -1.96 4.86
CA ALA A 168 -17.44 -0.86 5.26
C ALA A 168 -18.37 0.34 5.21
N ALA A 169 -18.67 0.93 6.38
CA ALA A 169 -19.79 1.85 6.57
C ALA A 169 -20.03 2.58 5.27
N GLU A 170 -21.14 2.25 4.60
CA GLU A 170 -21.34 2.55 3.19
C GLU A 170 -20.95 4.01 3.00
N LYS A 171 -19.80 4.26 2.36
CA LYS A 171 -19.21 5.60 2.42
C LYS A 171 -20.26 6.53 1.89
N SER A 172 -20.66 7.52 2.67
CA SER A 172 -21.68 8.44 2.20
C SER A 172 -21.18 9.12 0.94
N PHE A 173 -22.09 9.50 0.05
CA PHE A 173 -21.74 10.26 -1.15
C PHE A 173 -20.92 11.51 -0.78
N PHE A 174 -21.29 12.16 0.33
CA PHE A 174 -20.61 13.32 0.88
C PHE A 174 -19.16 13.04 1.29
N GLU A 175 -18.88 11.94 1.99
CA GLU A 175 -17.51 11.55 2.36
C GLU A 175 -16.65 11.26 1.12
N VAL A 176 -17.23 10.61 0.11
CA VAL A 176 -16.55 10.35 -1.16
C VAL A 176 -16.26 11.65 -1.89
N GLN A 177 -17.23 12.57 -1.95
CA GLN A 177 -17.07 13.88 -2.57
C GLN A 177 -15.97 14.69 -1.89
N GLN A 178 -16.00 14.80 -0.56
CA GLN A 178 -14.96 15.53 0.20
C GLN A 178 -13.57 14.93 -0.03
N PHE A 179 -13.46 13.61 -0.06
CA PHE A 179 -12.19 12.95 -0.36
C PHE A 179 -11.71 13.32 -1.77
N VAL A 180 -12.58 13.23 -2.77
CA VAL A 180 -12.24 13.57 -4.15
C VAL A 180 -11.77 15.02 -4.27
N GLU A 181 -12.52 15.96 -3.70
CA GLU A 181 -12.20 17.40 -3.71
C GLU A 181 -10.85 17.69 -3.03
N MET A 182 -10.58 17.03 -1.89
CA MET A 182 -9.29 17.11 -1.21
C MET A 182 -8.16 16.61 -2.13
N GLN A 183 -8.33 15.45 -2.77
CA GLN A 183 -7.31 14.87 -3.64
C GLN A 183 -7.03 15.73 -4.88
N THR A 184 -8.08 16.23 -5.54
CA THR A 184 -7.93 17.17 -6.67
C THR A 184 -7.29 18.48 -6.22
N GLY A 185 -7.65 18.98 -5.04
CA GLY A 185 -7.10 20.19 -4.45
C GLY A 185 -5.61 20.09 -4.13
N GLU A 186 -5.14 18.96 -3.60
CA GLU A 186 -3.71 18.72 -3.37
C GLU A 186 -2.91 18.78 -4.68
N ILE A 187 -3.39 18.10 -5.72
CA ILE A 187 -2.73 18.09 -7.03
C ILE A 187 -2.70 19.50 -7.64
N ASN A 188 -3.81 20.23 -7.56
CA ASN A 188 -3.89 21.62 -8.05
C ASN A 188 -2.91 22.54 -7.34
N ARG A 189 -2.70 22.39 -6.02
CA ARG A 189 -1.70 23.16 -5.26
C ARG A 189 -0.28 22.86 -5.74
N VAL A 190 0.04 21.60 -6.00
CA VAL A 190 1.35 21.19 -6.53
C VAL A 190 1.58 21.78 -7.92
N LEU A 191 0.60 21.66 -8.82
CA LEU A 191 0.66 22.22 -10.17
C LEU A 191 0.82 23.74 -10.16
N THR A 192 0.08 24.43 -9.28
CA THR A 192 0.17 25.89 -9.12
C THR A 192 1.58 26.33 -8.69
N ARG A 193 2.19 25.63 -7.72
CA ARG A 193 3.57 25.94 -7.28
C ARG A 193 4.59 25.70 -8.39
N LEU A 194 4.47 24.58 -9.11
CA LEU A 194 5.37 24.24 -10.20
C LEU A 194 5.31 25.27 -11.33
N PHE A 195 4.10 25.63 -11.78
CA PHE A 195 3.93 26.63 -12.83
C PHE A 195 4.34 28.02 -12.36
N GLY A 196 4.08 28.38 -11.10
CA GLY A 196 4.59 29.63 -10.50
C GLY A 196 6.11 29.73 -10.59
N TYR A 197 6.81 28.67 -10.18
CA TYR A 197 8.28 28.60 -10.29
C TYR A 197 8.77 28.69 -11.74
N PHE A 198 8.12 28.00 -12.67
CA PHE A 198 8.51 28.03 -14.09
C PHE A 198 8.27 29.39 -14.73
N ASN A 199 7.13 30.01 -14.45
CA ASN A 199 6.78 31.34 -14.94
C ASN A 199 7.78 32.39 -14.46
N GLU A 200 8.14 32.34 -13.17
CA GLU A 200 9.17 33.21 -12.58
C GLU A 200 10.54 33.01 -13.23
N LYS A 201 10.96 31.76 -13.42
CA LYS A 201 12.26 31.39 -14.01
C LYS A 201 12.40 31.74 -15.49
N LYS A 202 11.31 31.66 -16.26
CA LYS A 202 11.32 31.82 -17.72
C LYS A 202 10.76 33.16 -18.20
N GLY A 203 10.21 33.98 -17.30
CA GLY A 203 9.49 35.21 -17.66
C GLY A 203 8.22 34.92 -18.48
N GLU A 204 7.68 33.71 -18.38
CA GLU A 204 6.45 33.30 -19.07
C GLU A 204 5.25 33.47 -18.13
N ASN A 205 4.04 33.60 -18.67
CA ASN A 205 2.82 33.63 -17.87
C ASN A 205 1.86 32.53 -18.34
N ARG A 206 2.20 31.27 -18.01
CA ARG A 206 1.37 30.10 -18.32
C ARG A 206 0.40 29.84 -17.17
N THR A 207 -0.88 29.66 -17.50
CA THR A 207 -1.89 29.24 -16.52
C THR A 207 -1.67 27.75 -16.17
N PRO A 208 -1.64 27.38 -14.88
CA PRO A 208 -1.54 25.98 -14.49
C PRO A 208 -2.80 25.22 -14.90
N PRO A 209 -2.67 23.96 -15.35
CA PRO A 209 -3.82 23.08 -15.50
C PRO A 209 -4.42 22.78 -14.12
N GLN A 210 -5.74 22.59 -14.08
CA GLN A 210 -6.44 22.31 -12.84
C GLN A 210 -7.42 21.17 -13.01
N TRP A 211 -7.50 20.31 -12.01
CA TRP A 211 -8.61 19.40 -11.82
C TRP A 211 -9.82 20.17 -11.33
N GLU A 212 -10.92 20.04 -12.05
CA GLU A 212 -12.23 20.48 -11.65
C GLU A 212 -13.08 19.25 -11.32
N THR A 213 -13.81 19.33 -10.21
CA THR A 213 -14.73 18.29 -9.75
C THR A 213 -16.15 18.80 -9.93
N THR A 214 -16.97 18.06 -10.67
CA THR A 214 -18.39 18.35 -10.86
C THR A 214 -19.23 17.19 -10.35
N THR A 215 -20.39 17.49 -9.80
CA THR A 215 -21.32 16.50 -9.24
C THR A 215 -22.61 16.51 -10.05
N GLU A 216 -23.01 15.36 -10.56
CA GLU A 216 -24.28 15.15 -11.25
C GLU A 216 -25.21 14.32 -10.36
N ASN A 217 -26.39 14.87 -10.05
CA ASN A 217 -27.52 14.20 -9.39
C ASN A 217 -27.16 13.47 -8.08
N GLU A 218 -26.16 13.96 -7.33
CA GLU A 218 -25.68 13.35 -6.06
C GLU A 218 -25.32 11.86 -6.15
N GLN A 219 -25.02 11.38 -7.36
CA GLN A 219 -24.70 9.97 -7.62
C GLN A 219 -23.45 9.80 -8.45
N ILE A 220 -23.04 10.85 -9.16
CA ILE A 220 -21.89 10.83 -10.05
C ILE A 220 -20.98 12.02 -9.72
N ILE A 221 -19.70 11.73 -9.50
CA ILE A 221 -18.66 12.75 -9.38
C ILE A 221 -17.75 12.61 -10.60
N ARG A 222 -17.51 13.71 -11.30
CA ARG A 222 -16.63 13.77 -12.47
C ARG A 222 -15.46 14.68 -12.16
N CYS A 223 -14.25 14.17 -12.38
CA CYS A 223 -13.03 14.94 -12.31
C CYS A 223 -12.51 15.14 -13.74
N LYS A 224 -12.27 16.40 -14.11
CA LYS A 224 -11.76 16.76 -15.44
C LYS A 224 -10.63 17.77 -15.32
N PHE A 225 -9.63 17.66 -16.20
CA PHE A 225 -8.66 18.74 -16.38
C PHE A 225 -9.25 19.89 -17.19
N ILE A 226 -9.21 21.10 -16.62
CA ILE A 226 -9.49 22.35 -17.30
C ILE A 226 -8.19 23.10 -17.60
N ASN A 227 -8.24 23.96 -18.64
CA ASN A 227 -7.16 24.87 -19.02
C ASN A 227 -5.84 24.24 -19.52
N SER A 228 -5.86 23.04 -20.08
CA SER A 228 -4.70 22.49 -20.81
C SER A 228 -5.01 22.25 -22.28
N SER A 229 -4.31 22.93 -23.17
CA SER A 229 -4.26 22.57 -24.60
C SER A 229 -3.56 21.22 -24.84
N ASP A 230 -2.83 20.71 -23.84
CA ASP A 230 -2.06 19.47 -23.88
C ASP A 230 -2.54 18.45 -22.82
N ILE A 231 -3.83 18.10 -22.83
CA ILE A 231 -4.41 17.10 -21.90
C ILE A 231 -3.59 15.80 -21.88
N ASP A 232 -3.06 15.40 -23.04
CA ASP A 232 -2.27 14.17 -23.18
C ASP A 232 -0.98 14.16 -22.36
N ARG A 233 -0.40 15.35 -22.07
CA ARG A 233 0.80 15.48 -21.24
C ARG A 233 0.53 15.23 -19.76
N PHE A 234 -0.74 15.25 -19.35
CA PHE A 234 -1.15 15.04 -17.96
C PHE A 234 -1.86 13.70 -17.73
N ASN A 235 -1.87 12.80 -18.73
CA ASN A 235 -2.42 11.45 -18.63
C ASN A 235 -1.86 10.65 -17.44
N GLU A 236 -0.59 10.85 -17.08
CA GLU A 236 0.02 10.20 -15.91
C GLU A 236 -0.47 10.79 -14.57
N SER A 237 -0.77 12.10 -14.52
CA SER A 237 -1.41 12.72 -13.35
C SER A 237 -2.84 12.20 -13.18
N SER A 238 -3.58 12.03 -14.29
CA SER A 238 -4.90 11.39 -14.32
C SER A 238 -4.85 9.95 -13.83
N ARG A 239 -3.85 9.17 -14.24
CA ARG A 239 -3.67 7.79 -13.75
C ARG A 239 -3.33 7.73 -12.26
N TYR A 240 -2.50 8.65 -11.76
CA TYR A 240 -2.17 8.71 -10.33
C TYR A 240 -3.41 9.03 -9.48
N LEU A 241 -4.17 10.07 -9.87
CA LEU A 241 -5.42 10.41 -9.19
C LEU A 241 -6.43 9.27 -9.29
N PHE A 242 -6.59 8.65 -10.46
CA PHE A 242 -7.46 7.48 -10.66
C PHE A 242 -7.12 6.34 -9.69
N ILE A 243 -5.86 5.95 -9.58
CA ILE A 243 -5.44 4.85 -8.69
C ILE A 243 -5.68 5.22 -7.22
N ARG A 244 -5.44 6.47 -6.83
CA ARG A 244 -5.67 6.95 -5.45
C ARG A 244 -7.15 6.90 -5.08
N LEU A 245 -8.01 7.35 -6.00
CA LEU A 245 -9.47 7.28 -5.88
C LEU A 245 -9.98 5.84 -5.91
N GLU A 246 -9.46 4.99 -6.80
CA GLU A 246 -9.81 3.57 -6.90
C GLU A 246 -9.46 2.81 -5.61
N ASN A 247 -8.27 3.04 -5.03
CA ASN A 247 -7.85 2.43 -3.78
C ASN A 247 -8.68 2.90 -2.59
N TYR A 248 -9.00 4.20 -2.52
CA TYR A 248 -9.87 4.72 -1.45
C TYR A 248 -11.30 4.19 -1.57
N LEU A 249 -11.82 4.05 -2.80
CA LEU A 249 -13.16 3.56 -3.09
C LEU A 249 -13.21 2.03 -3.24
N LEU A 250 -12.09 1.37 -2.98
CA LEU A 250 -12.05 -0.07 -2.85
C LEU A 250 -13.03 -0.43 -1.74
N ASN A 251 -13.99 -1.27 -2.11
CA ASN A 251 -15.02 -1.78 -1.22
C ASN A 251 -16.06 -0.78 -0.67
N SER A 252 -16.13 0.46 -1.16
CA SER A 252 -17.00 1.53 -0.61
C SER A 252 -18.42 1.65 -1.17
N GLY A 253 -18.86 0.75 -2.05
CA GLY A 253 -20.13 0.90 -2.78
C GLY A 253 -20.05 1.86 -3.98
N PHE A 254 -18.88 2.42 -4.28
CA PHE A 254 -18.62 3.25 -5.46
C PHE A 254 -17.69 2.55 -6.46
N SER A 255 -17.86 2.87 -7.74
CA SER A 255 -16.99 2.50 -8.85
C SER A 255 -16.29 3.75 -9.39
N VAL A 256 -15.02 3.61 -9.74
CA VAL A 256 -14.24 4.64 -10.43
C VAL A 256 -13.92 4.11 -11.82
N ALA A 257 -14.14 4.93 -12.84
CA ALA A 257 -13.83 4.59 -14.23
C ALA A 257 -13.11 5.76 -14.90
N MET A 258 -12.17 5.44 -15.78
CA MET A 258 -11.58 6.40 -16.71
C MET A 258 -12.42 6.42 -17.99
N SER A 259 -12.90 7.59 -18.39
CA SER A 259 -13.61 7.81 -19.65
C SER A 259 -12.87 8.88 -20.43
N GLY A 260 -11.92 8.48 -21.29
CA GLY A 260 -11.00 9.41 -21.93
C GLY A 260 -10.09 10.09 -20.90
N SER A 261 -10.11 11.42 -20.85
CA SER A 261 -9.33 12.23 -19.90
C SER A 261 -10.08 12.58 -18.61
N GLU A 262 -11.25 11.97 -18.39
CA GLU A 262 -12.11 12.23 -17.23
C GLU A 262 -12.14 11.01 -16.30
N ILE A 263 -12.12 11.28 -14.99
CA ILE A 263 -12.35 10.26 -13.97
C ILE A 263 -13.79 10.38 -13.51
N VAL A 264 -14.55 9.30 -13.66
CA VAL A 264 -15.96 9.25 -13.30
C VAL A 264 -16.15 8.29 -12.14
N ILE A 265 -16.70 8.79 -11.04
CA ILE A 265 -17.05 8.02 -9.86
C ILE A 265 -18.57 7.90 -9.81
N ARG A 266 -19.08 6.69 -9.65
CA ARG A 266 -20.52 6.40 -9.57
C ARG A 266 -20.81 5.44 -8.44
N ARG A 267 -22.00 5.51 -7.85
CA ARG A 267 -22.47 4.45 -6.95
C ARG A 267 -22.67 3.16 -7.74
N LYS A 268 -22.25 2.02 -7.20
CA LYS A 268 -22.48 0.69 -7.76
C LYS A 268 -23.94 0.31 -7.51
N THR A 269 -24.74 0.27 -8.57
CA THR A 269 -26.07 -0.37 -8.60
C THR A 269 -25.95 -1.88 -8.47
#